data_AF-A0A1Q8Q9B5-F1
#
_entry.id   AF-A0A1Q8Q9B5-F1
#
_cell.length_a   1.000
_cell.length_b   1.000
_cell.length_c   1.000
_cell.angle_alpha   90.00
_cell.angle_beta   90.00
_cell.angle_gamma   90.00
#
_symmetry.space_group_name_H-M   'P 1'
#
loop_
_entity.id
_entity.type
_entity.pdbx_description
1 polymer ?
#
loop_
_entity_poly.entity_id
_entity_poly.type
_entity_poly.pdbx_seq_one_letter_code
_entity_poly.pdbx_strand_id
1 'polypeptide(L)'
;MKKIGTVLLILFTFIGIGFSYIQYKKSNVEESVIKYLTTEKNISKRDIISSEPFIANLQGDKKWMVSIKLKDDEKTYYYYKNKNEVVLESYVENGVEHVQ
;
A
#
# COMPACT_ATOMS: atom_id res chain seq x y z
N MET A 1 -11.93 -33.87 22.61
CA MET A 1 -10.61 -33.30 22.24
C MET A 1 -10.37 -33.23 20.73
N LYS A 2 -10.47 -34.33 19.96
CA LYS A 2 -10.25 -34.30 18.48
C LYS A 2 -11.13 -33.27 17.75
N LYS A 3 -12.44 -33.20 18.07
CA LYS A 3 -13.38 -32.24 17.46
C LYS A 3 -13.04 -30.77 17.75
N ILE A 4 -12.60 -30.47 18.98
CA ILE A 4 -12.19 -29.10 19.38
C ILE A 4 -10.90 -28.70 18.67
N GLY A 5 -9.93 -29.61 18.57
CA GLY A 5 -8.70 -29.40 17.81
C GLY A 5 -8.98 -29.10 16.33
N THR A 6 -9.90 -29.84 15.71
CA THR A 6 -10.32 -29.57 14.31
C THR A 6 -10.99 -28.20 14.17
N VAL A 7 -11.86 -27.80 15.10
CA VAL A 7 -12.51 -26.48 15.06
C VAL A 7 -11.50 -25.35 15.20
N LEU A 8 -10.54 -25.47 16.13
CA LEU A 8 -9.47 -24.48 16.30
C LEU A 8 -8.58 -24.39 15.05
N LEU A 9 -8.23 -25.53 14.44
CA LEU A 9 -7.44 -25.55 13.21
C LEU A 9 -8.15 -24.77 12.10
N ILE A 10 -9.44 -25.02 11.89
CA ILE A 10 -10.25 -24.32 10.88
C ILE A 10 -10.27 -22.81 11.15
N LEU A 11 -10.46 -22.41 12.42
CA LEU A 11 -10.45 -21.00 12.81
C LEU A 11 -9.10 -20.32 12.49
N PHE A 12 -7.98 -20.97 12.84
CA PHE A 12 -6.65 -20.45 12.53
C PHE A 12 -6.39 -20.36 11.02
N THR A 13 -6.90 -21.32 10.23
CA THR A 13 -6.81 -21.27 8.77
C THR A 13 -7.53 -20.03 8.22
N PHE A 14 -8.75 -19.75 8.67
CA PHE A 14 -9.48 -18.55 8.22
C PHE A 14 -8.78 -17.24 8.59
N ILE A 15 -8.23 -17.17 9.80
CA ILE A 15 -7.43 -16.01 10.24
C ILE A 15 -6.20 -15.85 9.33
N GLY A 16 -5.48 -16.94 9.05
CA GLY A 16 -4.30 -16.95 8.18
C GLY A 16 -4.60 -16.49 6.75
N ILE A 17 -5.75 -16.86 6.19
CA ILE A 17 -6.21 -16.40 4.87
C ILE A 17 -6.44 -14.89 4.87
N GLY A 18 -7.11 -14.37 5.91
CA GLY A 18 -7.37 -12.93 6.05
C GLY A 18 -6.08 -12.10 6.13
N PHE A 19 -5.13 -12.52 6.97
CA PHE A 19 -3.82 -11.85 7.06
C PHE A 19 -3.04 -11.90 5.75
N SER A 20 -3.02 -13.07 5.10
CA SER A 20 -2.33 -13.25 3.81
C SER A 20 -2.91 -12.34 2.73
N TYR A 21 -4.24 -12.19 2.67
CA TYR A 21 -4.90 -11.30 1.72
C TYR A 21 -4.53 -9.83 1.93
N ILE A 22 -4.49 -9.36 3.18
CA ILE A 22 -4.09 -7.99 3.53
C ILE A 22 -2.65 -7.72 3.08
N GLN A 23 -1.73 -8.64 3.39
CA GLN A 23 -0.33 -8.51 3.02
C GLN A 23 -0.14 -8.52 1.50
N TYR A 24 -0.87 -9.39 0.80
CA TYR A 24 -0.89 -9.41 -0.67
C TYR A 24 -1.36 -8.08 -1.25
N LYS A 25 -2.46 -7.49 -0.76
CA LYS A 25 -2.95 -6.20 -1.26
C LYS A 25 -1.95 -5.08 -1.01
N LYS A 26 -1.33 -5.01 0.17
CA LYS A 26 -0.29 -4.04 0.49
C LYS A 26 0.91 -4.14 -0.46
N SER A 27 1.47 -5.34 -0.59
CA SER A 27 2.64 -5.60 -1.45
C SER A 27 2.36 -5.30 -2.92
N ASN A 28 1.20 -5.70 -3.44
CA ASN A 28 0.82 -5.45 -4.84
C ASN A 28 0.70 -3.94 -5.15
N VAL A 29 0.10 -3.14 -4.25
CA VAL A 29 0.03 -1.69 -4.46
C VAL A 29 1.42 -1.07 -4.40
N GLU A 30 2.22 -1.44 -3.39
CA GLU A 30 3.61 -1.00 -3.26
C GLU A 30 4.45 -1.27 -4.50
N GLU A 31 4.46 -2.52 -4.97
CA GLU A 31 5.20 -2.91 -6.17
C GLU A 31 4.75 -2.12 -7.40
N SER A 32 3.44 -1.92 -7.55
CA SER A 32 2.88 -1.16 -8.68
C SER A 32 3.28 0.31 -8.63
N VAL A 33 3.27 0.93 -7.44
CA VAL A 33 3.69 2.33 -7.24
C VAL A 33 5.18 2.47 -7.50
N ILE A 34 6.02 1.59 -6.95
CA ILE A 34 7.48 1.63 -7.20
C ILE A 34 7.76 1.46 -8.70
N LYS A 35 7.07 0.52 -9.36
CA LYS A 35 7.20 0.34 -10.81
C LYS A 35 6.83 1.61 -11.55
N TYR A 36 5.65 2.18 -11.28
CA TYR A 36 5.20 3.44 -11.87
C TYR A 36 6.23 4.56 -11.72
N LEU A 37 6.73 4.79 -10.49
CA LEU A 37 7.70 5.84 -10.22
C LEU A 37 9.02 5.62 -10.97
N THR A 38 9.49 4.38 -11.03
CA THR A 38 10.78 4.05 -11.64
C THR A 38 10.73 3.95 -13.15
N THR A 39 9.62 3.48 -13.74
CA THR A 39 9.51 3.26 -15.19
C THR A 39 8.80 4.39 -15.92
N GLU A 40 7.72 4.93 -15.36
CA GLU A 40 6.92 5.97 -16.03
C GLU A 40 7.37 7.37 -15.62
N LYS A 41 7.69 7.58 -14.33
CA LYS A 41 8.22 8.86 -13.84
C LYS A 41 9.74 8.98 -13.89
N ASN A 42 10.45 7.92 -14.27
CA ASN A 42 11.91 7.87 -14.37
C ASN A 42 12.65 8.31 -13.09
N ILE A 43 12.04 8.10 -11.92
CA ILE A 43 12.65 8.37 -10.62
C ILE A 43 13.61 7.22 -10.29
N SER A 44 14.85 7.51 -9.87
CA SER A 44 15.75 6.44 -9.47
C SER A 44 15.21 5.73 -8.24
N LYS A 45 15.27 4.39 -8.22
CA LYS A 45 14.92 3.62 -7.02
C LYS A 45 15.73 4.06 -5.79
N ARG A 46 16.94 4.58 -5.97
CA ARG A 46 17.81 5.10 -4.91
C ARG A 46 17.33 6.44 -4.32
N ASP A 47 16.48 7.15 -5.05
CA ASP A 47 15.92 8.42 -4.62
C ASP A 47 14.62 8.23 -3.84
N ILE A 48 14.03 7.03 -3.88
CA ILE A 48 12.91 6.63 -3.02
C ILE A 48 13.47 6.20 -1.66
N ILE A 49 13.31 7.04 -0.65
CA ILE A 49 13.86 6.79 0.70
C ILE A 49 12.89 6.06 1.62
N SER A 50 11.59 6.16 1.36
CA SER A 50 10.55 5.38 2.04
C SER A 50 9.43 5.01 1.09
N SER A 51 8.92 3.79 1.29
CA SER A 51 7.75 3.22 0.64
C SER A 51 7.00 2.42 1.69
N GLU A 52 5.87 2.94 2.15
CA GLU A 52 5.12 2.39 3.28
C GLU A 52 3.68 2.10 2.87
N PRO A 53 3.31 0.82 2.66
CA PRO A 53 1.94 0.45 2.33
C PRO A 53 1.03 0.43 3.58
N PHE A 54 -0.11 1.08 3.49
CA PHE A 54 -1.07 1.21 4.59
C PHE A 54 -2.52 1.03 4.15
N ILE A 55 -3.39 0.84 5.13
CA ILE A 55 -4.85 0.79 4.93
C ILE A 55 -5.41 2.14 5.34
N ALA A 56 -5.91 2.90 4.38
CA ALA A 56 -6.58 4.17 4.62
C ALA A 56 -8.05 3.96 5.00
N ASN A 57 -8.64 4.95 5.66
CA ASN A 57 -10.08 4.99 5.94
C ASN A 57 -10.87 5.50 4.72
N LEU A 58 -10.61 4.92 3.54
CA LEU A 58 -11.23 5.26 2.27
C LEU A 58 -11.90 4.04 1.65
N GLN A 59 -12.83 4.27 0.73
CA GLN A 59 -13.58 3.20 0.08
C GLN A 59 -12.86 2.65 -1.16
N GLY A 60 -13.20 1.42 -1.53
CA GLY A 60 -12.71 0.78 -2.75
C GLY A 60 -11.19 0.60 -2.76
N ASP A 61 -10.56 0.86 -3.91
CA ASP A 61 -9.12 0.70 -4.08
C ASP A 61 -8.30 1.75 -3.35
N LYS A 62 -8.85 2.95 -3.11
CA LYS A 62 -8.21 3.99 -2.28
C LYS A 62 -7.98 3.54 -0.84
N LYS A 63 -8.64 2.48 -0.38
CA LYS A 63 -8.34 1.83 0.90
C LYS A 63 -6.88 1.37 0.99
N TRP A 64 -6.27 0.98 -0.11
CA TRP A 64 -4.93 0.39 -0.16
C TRP A 64 -3.98 1.40 -0.77
N MET A 65 -3.15 2.01 0.06
CA MET A 65 -2.29 3.12 -0.34
C MET A 65 -0.83 2.86 -0.01
N VAL A 66 0.05 3.63 -0.63
CA VAL A 66 1.48 3.65 -0.37
C VAL A 66 1.91 5.10 -0.14
N SER A 67 2.54 5.33 0.98
CA SER A 67 3.24 6.58 1.28
C SER A 67 4.64 6.52 0.69
N ILE A 68 5.02 7.51 -0.10
CA ILE A 68 6.32 7.63 -0.76
C ILE A 68 7.01 8.90 -0.26
N LYS A 69 8.27 8.77 0.13
CA LYS A 69 9.18 9.90 0.38
C LYS A 69 10.38 9.81 -0.54
N LEU A 70 10.82 10.96 -1.05
CA LEU A 70 11.98 11.07 -1.93
C LEU A 70 13.14 11.78 -1.22
N LYS A 71 14.37 11.53 -1.68
CA LYS A 71 15.62 11.95 -1.01
C LYS A 71 15.82 13.48 -0.91
N ASP A 72 15.29 14.22 -1.87
CA ASP A 72 15.48 15.68 -2.00
C ASP A 72 14.13 16.40 -2.15
N ASP A 73 13.06 15.83 -1.59
CA ASP A 73 11.71 16.38 -1.59
C ASP A 73 11.10 16.26 -0.20
N GLU A 74 10.62 17.38 0.34
CA GLU A 74 10.00 17.41 1.67
C GLU A 74 8.58 16.83 1.66
N LYS A 75 8.02 16.57 0.47
CA LYS A 75 6.68 16.02 0.31
C LYS A 75 6.60 14.56 0.69
N THR A 76 5.47 14.22 1.30
CA THR A 76 5.01 12.83 1.41
C THR A 76 3.88 12.61 0.42
N TYR A 77 4.06 11.69 -0.51
CA TYR A 77 3.09 11.40 -1.57
C TYR A 77 2.28 10.16 -1.25
N TYR A 78 0.97 10.21 -1.46
CA TYR A 78 0.07 9.09 -1.23
C TYR A 78 -0.50 8.57 -2.54
N TYR A 79 -0.07 7.37 -2.93
CA TYR A 79 -0.51 6.73 -4.15
C TYR A 79 -1.42 5.54 -3.85
N TYR A 80 -2.31 5.22 -4.78
CA TYR A 80 -3.06 3.96 -4.79
C TYR A 80 -3.10 3.37 -6.20
N LYS A 81 -3.49 2.10 -6.29
CA LYS A 81 -3.66 1.39 -7.56
C LYS A 81 -5.14 1.23 -7.84
N ASN A 82 -5.63 1.85 -8.91
CA ASN A 82 -6.97 1.63 -9.45
C ASN A 82 -6.90 0.69 -10.64
N LYS A 83 -7.34 -0.56 -10.48
CA LYS A 83 -7.17 -1.61 -11.50
C LYS A 83 -5.71 -1.77 -11.93
N ASN A 84 -5.31 -1.20 -13.07
CA ASN A 84 -3.97 -1.26 -13.65
C ASN A 84 -3.25 0.09 -13.66
N GLU A 85 -3.87 1.13 -13.13
CA GLU A 85 -3.33 2.49 -13.12
C GLU A 85 -2.91 2.89 -11.71
N VAL A 86 -1.78 3.57 -11.60
CA VAL A 86 -1.32 4.18 -10.36
C VAL A 86 -1.78 5.63 -10.36
N VAL A 87 -2.45 6.04 -9.28
CA VAL A 87 -3.04 7.36 -9.12
C VAL A 87 -2.43 8.02 -7.90
N LEU A 88 -1.97 9.26 -8.06
CA LEU A 88 -1.63 10.14 -6.93
C LEU A 88 -2.94 10.63 -6.33
N GLU A 89 -3.16 10.33 -5.06
CA GLU A 89 -4.33 10.78 -4.32
C GLU A 89 -4.10 12.20 -3.80
N SER A 90 -3.00 12.35 -3.07
CA SER A 90 -2.66 13.57 -2.36
C SER A 90 -1.16 13.60 -2.05
N TYR A 91 -0.67 14.77 -1.68
CA TYR A 91 0.63 14.92 -1.06
C TYR A 91 0.54 15.88 0.12
N VAL A 92 1.40 15.68 1.11
CA VAL A 92 1.55 16.59 2.24
C VAL A 92 2.85 17.36 2.07
N GLU A 93 2.75 18.69 2.11
CA GLU A 93 3.86 19.64 2.08
C GLU A 93 3.72 20.57 3.29
N ASN A 94 4.75 20.67 4.14
CA ASN A 94 4.73 21.53 5.33
C ASN A 94 3.50 21.30 6.26
N GLY A 95 3.06 20.05 6.36
CA GLY A 95 1.89 19.66 7.18
C GLY A 95 0.53 20.02 6.55
N VAL A 96 0.52 20.57 5.34
CA VAL A 96 -0.70 20.86 4.57
C VAL A 96 -0.91 19.76 3.55
N GLU A 97 -2.10 19.16 3.54
CA GLU A 97 -2.50 18.16 2.56
C GLU A 97 -3.07 18.83 1.30
N HIS A 98 -2.55 18.42 0.15
CA HIS A 98 -2.99 18.86 -1.17
C HIS A 98 -3.58 17.65 -1.91
N VAL A 99 -4.89 17.65 -2.07
CA VAL A 99 -5.65 16.60 -2.78
C VAL A 99 -5.68 16.91 -4.27
N GLN A 100 -5.56 15.87 -5.10
CA GLN A 100 -5.60 15.99 -6.56
C GLN A 100 -6.99 15.70 -7.16
#